data_AF-A0A9X2Y7F1-F1
#
_entry.id   AF-A0A9X2Y7F1-F1
#
_cell.length_a   1.000
_cell.length_b   1.000
_cell.length_c   1.000
_cell.angle_alpha   90.00
_cell.angle_beta   90.00
_cell.angle_gamma   90.00
#
_symmetry.space_group_name_H-M   'P 1'
#
loop_
_entity.id
_entity.type
_entity.pdbx_description
1 polymer ?
#
loop_
_entity_poly.entity_id
_entity_poly.type
_entity_poly.pdbx_seq_one_letter_code
_entity_poly.pdbx_strand_id
1 'polypeptide(L)' 'MTDLDAEDAKLVVLARGAMGRAEAASGAAVRDADGRTYAGAPVELAALQLTAL' A
#
# COMPACT_ATOMS: atom_id res chain seq x y z
N MET A 1 -16.42 4.20 13.20
CA MET A 1 -15.78 3.69 11.97
C MET A 1 -16.72 2.63 11.44
N THR A 2 -17.24 2.80 10.23
CA THR A 2 -17.91 1.70 9.53
C THR A 2 -16.92 0.56 9.40
N ASP A 3 -17.34 -0.66 9.77
CA ASP A 3 -16.50 -1.83 9.55
C ASP A 3 -16.24 -1.97 8.05
N LEU A 4 -14.96 -2.09 7.71
CA LEU A 4 -14.53 -2.39 6.35
C LEU A 4 -14.94 -3.83 6.03
N ASP A 5 -15.28 -4.09 4.77
CA ASP A 5 -15.36 -5.47 4.32
C ASP A 5 -13.98 -6.14 4.40
N ALA A 6 -13.96 -7.48 4.37
CA ALA A 6 -12.73 -8.24 4.58
C ALA A 6 -11.65 -7.97 3.52
N GLU A 7 -12.05 -7.63 2.29
CA GLU A 7 -11.13 -7.40 1.18
C GLU A 7 -10.51 -6.01 1.26
N ASP A 8 -11.29 -4.99 1.62
CA ASP A 8 -10.80 -3.65 1.88
C ASP A 8 -9.91 -3.62 3.14
N ALA A 9 -10.32 -4.34 4.20
CA ALA A 9 -9.50 -4.50 5.39
C ALA A 9 -8.14 -5.14 5.06
N LYS A 10 -8.11 -6.15 4.18
CA LYS A 10 -6.88 -6.77 3.68
C LYS A 10 -5.98 -5.76 2.96
N LEU A 11 -6.53 -4.86 2.13
CA LEU A 11 -5.74 -3.80 1.48
C LEU A 11 -5.10 -2.86 2.52
N VAL A 12 -5.83 -2.46 3.55
CA VAL A 12 -5.29 -1.61 4.63
C VAL A 12 -4.13 -2.31 5.36
N VAL A 13 -4.28 -3.61 5.66
CA VAL A 13 -3.22 -4.40 6.32
C VAL A 13 -1.96 -4.45 5.45
N LEU A 14 -2.11 -4.72 4.15
CA LEU A 14 -0.98 -4.80 3.23
C LEU A 14 -0.29 -3.45 3.03
N ALA A 15 -1.04 -2.35 2.92
CA ALA A 15 -0.49 -1.00 2.83
C ALA A 15 0.35 -0.65 4.07
N ARG A 16 -0.16 -0.95 5.28
CA ARG A 16 0.59 -0.76 6.54
C ARG A 16 1.84 -1.64 6.60
N GLY A 17 1.74 -2.89 6.13
CA GLY A 17 2.87 -3.81 6.06
C GLY A 17 3.96 -3.34 5.09
N ALA A 18 3.61 -2.73 3.96
CA ALA A 18 4.56 -2.13 3.03
C ALA A 18 5.24 -0.90 3.64
N MET A 19 4.45 0.01 4.24
CA MET A 19 4.94 1.17 4.98
C MET A 19 5.97 0.78 6.03
N GLY A 20 5.63 -0.18 6.91
CA GLY A 20 6.51 -0.61 7.99
C GLY A 20 7.80 -1.28 7.50
N ARG A 21 7.74 -2.10 6.44
CA ARG A 21 8.93 -2.79 5.90
C ARG A 21 9.90 -1.84 5.19
N ALA A 22 9.39 -0.77 4.59
CA ALA A 22 10.20 0.23 3.91
C ALA A 22 10.63 1.38 4.84
N GLU A 23 10.21 1.37 6.12
CA GLU A 23 10.38 2.49 7.06
C GLU A 23 9.88 3.83 6.50
N ALA A 24 8.83 3.77 5.67
CA ALA A 24 8.31 4.92 4.96
C ALA A 24 7.17 5.60 5.74
N ALA A 25 6.95 6.90 5.48
CA ALA A 25 5.83 7.63 6.07
C ALA A 25 4.46 7.20 5.52
N SER A 26 4.43 6.49 4.38
CA SER A 26 3.21 6.01 3.74
C SER A 26 3.41 4.64 3.10
N GLY A 27 2.29 3.98 2.80
CA GLY A 27 2.24 2.77 2.01
C GLY A 27 0.87 2.65 1.37
N ALA A 28 0.77 1.90 0.28
CA ALA A 28 -0.47 1.74 -0.44
C ALA A 28 -0.63 0.30 -0.93
N ALA A 29 -1.86 -0.13 -1.12
CA ALA A 29 -2.18 -1.41 -1.71
C ALA A 29 -3.44 -1.32 -2.57
N VAL A 30 -3.44 -2.02 -3.70
CA VAL A 30 -4.58 -2.12 -4.64
C VAL A 30 -4.82 -3.55 -5.05
N ARG A 31 -6.07 -3.85 -5.42
CA ARG A 31 -6.47 -5.09 -6.08
C ARG A 31 -6.79 -4.80 -7.54
N ASP A 32 -6.25 -5.60 -8.46
CA ASP A 32 -6.61 -5.51 -9.87
C ASP A 32 -7.94 -6.23 -10.19
N ALA A 33 -8.38 -6.16 -11.44
CA ALA A 33 -9.62 -6.81 -11.89
C ALA A 33 -9.50 -8.36 -11.91
N ASP A 34 -8.28 -8.91 -11.94
CA ASP A 34 -8.01 -10.34 -11.89
C ASP A 34 -7.96 -10.87 -10.44
N GLY A 35 -8.10 -9.99 -9.44
CA GLY A 35 -8.07 -10.32 -8.02
C GLY A 35 -6.67 -10.38 -7.40
N ARG A 36 -5.61 -10.01 -8.13
CA ARG A 36 -4.24 -9.92 -7.59
C ARG A 36 -4.11 -8.67 -6.73
N THR A 37 -3.29 -8.74 -5.69
CA THR A 37 -3.03 -7.60 -4.80
C THR A 37 -1.59 -7.13 -4.92
N TYR A 38 -1.41 -5.83 -5.07
CA TYR A 38 -0.12 -5.15 -5.15
C TYR A 38 0.00 -4.21 -3.96
N ALA A 39 1.16 -4.21 -3.30
CA ALA A 39 1.45 -3.31 -2.20
C ALA A 39 2.81 -2.65 -2.41
N GLY A 40 2.87 -1.33 -2.17
CA GLY A 40 4.02 -0.50 -2.42
C GLY A 40 4.26 0.52 -1.30
N ALA A 41 5.45 1.09 -1.31
CA ALA A 41 5.88 2.19 -0.46
C ALA A 41 6.56 3.23 -1.37
N PRO A 42 6.63 4.52 -0.98
CA PRO A 42 7.24 5.55 -1.79
C PRO A 42 8.74 5.31 -2.02
N VAL A 43 9.26 5.91 -3.10
CA VAL A 43 10.69 5.94 -3.42
C VAL A 43 11.15 7.38 -3.42
N GLU A 44 12.06 7.73 -2.53
CA GLU A 44 12.60 9.09 -2.38
C GLU A 44 14.10 9.12 -2.68
N LEU A 45 14.45 9.15 -3.96
CA LEU A 45 15.83 9.32 -4.43
C LEU A 45 16.05 10.75 -4.93
N ALA A 46 17.31 11.20 -4.98
CA ALA A 46 17.66 12.55 -5.40
C ALA A 46 17.14 12.92 -6.80
N ALA A 47 17.08 11.95 -7.72
CA ALA A 47 16.64 12.14 -9.10
C ALA A 47 15.25 11.55 -9.40
N LEU A 48 14.61 10.87 -8.44
CA LEU A 48 13.35 10.18 -8.65
C LEU A 48 12.51 10.15 -7.38
N GLN A 49 11.29 10.67 -7.50
CA GLN A 49 10.29 10.69 -6.43
C GLN A 49 9.05 9.95 -6.94
N LEU A 50 8.69 8.85 -6.29
CA LEU A 50 7.50 8.07 -6.60
C LEU A 50 6.65 7.91 -5.36
N THR A 51 5.33 8.08 -5.51
CA THR A 51 4.35 7.70 -4.50
C THR A 51 4.25 6.18 -4.42
N ALA A 52 3.56 5.68 -3.39
CA ALA A 52 3.36 4.25 -3.20
C ALA A 52 2.52 3.59 -4.31
N LEU A 53 1.62 4.35 -4.96
CA LEU A 53 0.80 4.02 -6.13
C LEU A 53 0.48 5.30 -6.92
#